data_AF-A0A3G1LWP8-F1
#
_entry.id   AF-A0A3G1LWP8-F1
#
_cell.length_a   1.000
_cell.length_b   1.000
_cell.length_c   1.000
_cell.angle_alpha   90.00
_cell.angle_beta   90.00
_cell.angle_gamma   90.00
#
_symmetry.space_group_name_H-M   'P 1'
#
loop_
_entity.id
_entity.type
_entity.pdbx_description
1 polymer ?
#
loop_
_entity_poly.entity_id
_entity_poly.type
_entity_poly.pdbx_seq_one_letter_code
_entity_poly.pdbx_strand_id
1 'polypeptide(L)'
;MQANRLSMQECALNLVIRAKSKAKLDKSLKEILSLLNNAGLGSVTETIGLKPSYFSFFPNNANINPRMRHQTSQVIASLILFEKNNTGFRANSWGDMPLSVFKNLDHSPYLFNFHNQEVKHKGVLAHNVARVVGHTMIIGATGAGKTTLISYLMMSALKYSNIDILALDRLNGLYSFTQN
;
A
#
# COMPACT_ATOMS: atom_id res chain seq x y z
N MET A 1 38.48 21.93 3.08
CA MET A 1 37.57 21.32 2.09
C MET A 1 37.37 19.86 2.47
N GLN A 2 36.20 19.51 3.03
CA GLN A 2 35.85 18.10 3.26
C GLN A 2 35.63 17.44 1.90
N ALA A 3 36.47 16.45 1.55
CA ALA A 3 36.28 15.68 0.33
C ALA A 3 34.92 14.96 0.40
N ASN A 4 34.03 15.28 -0.53
CA ASN A 4 32.73 14.65 -0.66
C ASN A 4 32.94 13.19 -1.10
N ARG A 5 33.04 12.26 -0.14
CA ARG A 5 33.27 10.84 -0.44
C ARG A 5 32.03 10.26 -1.12
N LEU A 6 32.21 9.80 -2.36
CA LEU A 6 31.18 9.07 -3.08
C LEU A 6 30.98 7.71 -2.41
N SER A 7 29.79 7.44 -1.88
CA SER A 7 29.41 6.11 -1.41
C SER A 7 28.88 5.30 -2.60
N MET A 8 29.55 4.19 -2.90
CA MET A 8 29.15 3.26 -3.96
C MET A 8 28.60 1.98 -3.34
N GLN A 9 27.63 1.38 -4.02
CA GLN A 9 27.05 0.10 -3.65
C GLN A 9 26.84 -0.74 -4.91
N GLU A 10 26.79 -2.06 -4.75
CA GLU A 10 26.54 -2.98 -5.85
C GLU A 10 25.06 -3.23 -6.04
N CYS A 11 24.59 -3.18 -7.28
CA CYS A 11 23.21 -3.43 -7.64
C CYS A 11 23.13 -4.23 -8.95
N ALA A 12 22.13 -5.10 -9.05
CA ALA A 12 21.77 -5.80 -10.27
C ALA A 12 20.25 -5.95 -10.37
N LEU A 13 19.72 -5.87 -11.59
CA LEU A 13 18.33 -6.18 -11.90
C LEU A 13 18.28 -7.47 -12.70
N ASN A 14 17.69 -8.51 -12.13
CA ASN A 14 17.39 -9.75 -12.82
C ASN A 14 15.86 -9.95 -12.86
N LEU A 15 15.33 -10.38 -14.01
CA LEU A 15 13.92 -10.72 -14.17
C LEU A 15 13.78 -12.20 -14.50
N VAL A 16 13.00 -12.94 -13.71
CA VAL A 16 12.68 -14.35 -13.99
C VAL A 16 11.29 -14.43 -14.59
N ILE A 17 11.22 -14.86 -15.85
CA ILE A 17 9.96 -14.98 -16.57
C ILE A 17 9.57 -16.46 -16.61
N ARG A 18 8.32 -16.77 -16.24
CA ARG A 18 7.77 -18.14 -16.27
C ARG A 18 6.51 -18.17 -17.11
N ALA A 19 6.35 -19.18 -17.95
CA ALA A 19 5.16 -19.40 -18.75
C ALA A 19 4.87 -20.89 -18.92
N LYS A 20 3.60 -21.23 -19.22
CA LYS A 20 3.15 -22.63 -19.42
C LYS A 20 3.63 -23.27 -20.72
N SER A 21 4.17 -22.48 -21.66
CA SER A 21 4.74 -22.98 -22.92
C SER A 21 5.84 -22.06 -23.43
N LYS A 22 6.75 -22.60 -24.24
CA LYS A 22 7.85 -21.85 -24.86
C LYS A 22 7.33 -20.68 -25.71
N ALA A 23 6.31 -20.90 -26.52
CA ALA A 23 5.71 -19.84 -27.35
C ALA A 23 5.19 -18.65 -26.53
N LYS A 24 4.57 -18.91 -25.36
CA LYS A 24 4.14 -17.84 -24.46
C LYS A 24 5.32 -17.15 -23.78
N LEU A 25 6.34 -17.91 -23.37
CA LEU A 25 7.56 -17.36 -22.79
C LEU A 25 8.26 -16.40 -23.75
N ASP A 26 8.44 -16.80 -25.01
CA ASP A 26 9.10 -16.00 -26.04
C ASP A 26 8.32 -14.71 -26.35
N LYS A 27 6.98 -14.78 -26.33
CA LYS A 27 6.12 -13.59 -26.48
C LYS A 27 6.32 -12.61 -25.31
N SER A 28 6.20 -13.09 -24.07
CA SER A 28 6.37 -12.26 -22.87
C SER A 28 7.78 -11.67 -22.77
N LEU A 29 8.81 -12.45 -23.13
CA LEU A 29 10.19 -11.97 -23.16
C LEU A 29 10.37 -10.80 -24.12
N LYS A 30 9.84 -10.90 -25.35
CA LYS A 30 9.91 -9.82 -26.34
C LYS A 30 9.22 -8.54 -25.85
N GLU A 31 8.04 -8.69 -25.23
CA GLU A 31 7.28 -7.58 -24.68
C GLU A 31 8.03 -6.88 -23.55
N ILE A 32 8.57 -7.64 -22.60
CA ILE A 32 9.36 -7.10 -21.46
C ILE A 32 10.62 -6.40 -21.96
N LEU A 33 11.37 -7.00 -22.90
CA LEU A 33 12.55 -6.36 -23.47
C LEU A 33 12.21 -5.06 -24.19
N SER A 34 11.08 -5.02 -24.91
CA SER A 34 10.60 -3.79 -25.55
C SER A 34 10.26 -2.70 -24.53
N LEU A 35 9.58 -3.05 -23.43
CA LEU A 35 9.24 -2.10 -22.37
C LEU A 35 10.49 -1.52 -21.71
N LEU A 36 11.48 -2.37 -21.39
CA LEU A 36 12.72 -1.94 -20.78
C LEU A 36 13.52 -1.02 -21.71
N ASN A 37 13.64 -1.38 -22.99
CA ASN A 37 14.31 -0.53 -23.98
C ASN A 37 13.61 0.82 -24.16
N ASN A 38 12.27 0.85 -24.20
CA ASN A 38 11.50 2.10 -24.27
C ASN A 38 11.70 2.99 -23.02
N ALA A 39 11.99 2.38 -21.87
CA ALA A 39 12.36 3.08 -20.64
C ALA A 39 13.86 3.45 -20.56
N GLY A 40 14.64 3.20 -21.62
CA GLY A 40 16.08 3.48 -21.67
C GLY A 40 16.95 2.45 -20.93
N LEU A 41 16.39 1.31 -20.54
CA LEU A 41 17.09 0.24 -19.82
C LEU A 41 17.59 -0.83 -20.79
N GLY A 42 18.89 -0.77 -21.13
CA GLY A 42 19.56 -1.77 -21.95
C GLY A 42 19.51 -3.16 -21.30
N SER A 43 18.73 -4.06 -21.91
CA SER A 43 18.38 -5.36 -21.34
C SER A 43 18.79 -6.51 -22.25
N VAL A 44 19.13 -7.67 -21.67
CA VAL A 44 19.61 -8.84 -22.41
C VAL A 44 19.04 -10.12 -21.83
N THR A 45 18.71 -11.07 -22.70
CA THR A 45 18.33 -12.43 -22.29
C THR A 45 19.59 -13.17 -21.86
N GLU A 46 19.63 -13.64 -20.61
CA GLU A 46 20.79 -14.39 -20.12
C GLU A 46 20.90 -15.79 -20.73
N THR A 47 22.13 -16.17 -21.08
CA THR A 47 22.47 -17.47 -21.69
C THR A 47 23.61 -18.13 -20.91
N ILE A 48 24.84 -17.65 -21.10
CA ILE A 48 26.04 -18.17 -20.43
C ILE A 48 25.95 -17.95 -18.91
N GLY A 49 25.48 -16.77 -18.49
CA GLY A 49 25.31 -16.40 -17.09
C GLY A 49 24.05 -16.95 -16.44
N LEU A 50 23.26 -17.80 -17.10
CA LEU A 50 21.92 -18.17 -16.62
C LEU A 50 21.93 -18.81 -15.22
N LYS A 51 22.84 -19.76 -14.98
CA LYS A 51 22.96 -20.43 -13.68
C LYS A 51 23.34 -19.44 -12.57
N PRO A 52 24.47 -18.70 -12.66
CA PRO A 52 24.83 -17.75 -11.61
C PRO A 52 23.79 -16.63 -11.41
N SER A 53 23.19 -16.12 -12.50
CA SER A 53 22.08 -15.15 -12.40
C SER A 53 20.89 -15.71 -11.64
N TYR A 54 20.48 -16.95 -11.90
CA TYR A 54 19.40 -17.61 -11.15
C TYR A 54 19.76 -17.82 -9.68
N PHE A 55 20.98 -18.26 -9.37
CA PHE A 55 21.38 -18.49 -7.99
C PHE A 55 21.66 -17.19 -7.21
N SER A 56 21.86 -16.06 -7.89
CA SER A 56 22.03 -14.76 -7.24
C SER A 56 20.76 -14.21 -6.57
N PHE A 57 19.58 -14.80 -6.84
CA PHE A 57 18.34 -14.45 -6.14
C PHE A 57 18.30 -14.96 -4.70
N PHE A 58 19.14 -15.94 -4.36
CA PHE A 58 19.18 -16.47 -3.00
C PHE A 58 19.96 -15.51 -2.08
N PRO A 59 19.53 -15.38 -0.80
CA PRO A 59 20.25 -14.57 0.18
C PRO A 59 21.74 -14.93 0.22
N ASN A 60 22.59 -13.92 0.36
CA ASN A 60 24.05 -14.04 0.42
C ASN A 60 24.76 -14.53 -0.87
N ASN A 61 24.02 -14.71 -1.98
CA ASN A 61 24.59 -15.10 -3.28
C ASN A 61 24.58 -13.96 -4.31
N ALA A 62 24.36 -12.71 -3.89
CA ALA A 62 24.33 -11.59 -4.85
C ALA A 62 25.64 -11.51 -5.65
N ASN A 63 26.79 -11.72 -5.00
CA ASN A 63 28.14 -11.64 -5.55
C ASN A 63 28.42 -12.52 -6.78
N ILE A 64 27.69 -13.62 -6.97
CA ILE A 64 27.86 -14.48 -8.15
C ILE A 64 27.11 -13.94 -9.38
N ASN A 65 26.35 -12.86 -9.26
CA ASN A 65 25.61 -12.27 -10.37
C ASN A 65 26.57 -11.69 -11.44
N PRO A 66 26.57 -12.20 -12.68
CA PRO A 66 27.48 -11.74 -13.74
C PRO A 66 27.18 -10.31 -14.24
N ARG A 67 26.03 -9.73 -13.85
CA ARG A 67 25.57 -8.39 -14.24
C ARG A 67 25.58 -7.40 -13.08
N MET A 68 26.30 -7.70 -12.00
CA MET A 68 26.50 -6.78 -10.90
C MET A 68 27.20 -5.51 -11.37
N ARG A 69 26.67 -4.34 -10.98
CA ARG A 69 27.25 -3.04 -11.29
C ARG A 69 27.42 -2.21 -10.03
N HIS A 70 28.51 -1.47 -9.97
CA HIS A 70 28.70 -0.44 -8.96
C HIS A 70 27.88 0.79 -9.35
N GLN A 71 26.99 1.22 -8.45
CA GLN A 71 26.18 2.42 -8.60
C GLN A 71 26.41 3.33 -7.40
N THR A 72 26.21 4.63 -7.58
CA THR A 72 26.28 5.57 -6.46
C THR A 72 25.07 5.38 -5.55
N SER A 73 25.25 5.63 -4.26
CA SER A 73 24.15 5.61 -3.28
C SER A 73 22.98 6.50 -3.70
N GLN A 74 23.24 7.63 -4.39
CA GLN A 74 22.21 8.52 -4.92
C GLN A 74 21.39 7.85 -6.04
N VAL A 75 22.04 7.16 -6.99
CA VAL A 75 21.35 6.43 -8.07
C VAL A 75 20.54 5.26 -7.50
N ILE A 76 21.09 4.55 -6.51
CA ILE A 76 20.36 3.45 -5.87
C ILE A 76 19.15 3.99 -5.10
N ALA A 77 19.29 5.11 -4.38
CA ALA A 77 18.17 5.74 -3.70
C ALA A 77 17.06 6.17 -4.67
N SER A 78 17.39 6.56 -5.91
CA SER A 78 16.37 6.86 -6.92
C SER A 78 15.75 5.62 -7.57
N LEU A 79 16.43 4.46 -7.52
CA LEU A 79 15.91 3.18 -8.01
C LEU A 79 15.05 2.44 -6.97
N ILE A 80 15.28 2.67 -5.68
CA ILE A 80 14.50 2.04 -4.61
C ILE A 80 13.18 2.81 -4.42
N LEU A 81 12.08 2.19 -4.86
CA LEU A 81 10.73 2.65 -4.54
C LEU A 81 10.31 2.09 -3.17
N PHE A 82 10.13 2.97 -2.20
CA PHE A 82 9.43 2.64 -0.96
C PHE A 82 7.94 2.85 -1.18
N GLU A 83 7.24 1.83 -1.69
CA GLU A 83 5.77 1.85 -1.68
C GLU A 83 5.29 1.78 -0.23
N LYS A 84 4.74 2.89 0.26
CA LYS A 84 4.04 2.91 1.53
C LYS A 84 2.55 2.77 1.26
N ASN A 85 2.02 1.59 1.52
CA ASN A 85 0.59 1.36 1.42
C ASN A 85 -0.13 2.24 2.46
N ASN A 86 -1.22 2.88 2.02
CA ASN A 86 -2.05 3.65 2.93
C ASN A 86 -2.75 2.68 3.88
N THR A 87 -2.27 2.59 5.11
CA THR A 87 -2.80 1.69 6.13
C THR A 87 -3.91 2.35 6.97
N GLY A 88 -4.20 3.63 6.76
CA GLY A 88 -5.12 4.40 7.59
C GLY A 88 -4.55 4.68 8.99
N PHE A 89 -5.43 4.93 9.96
CA PHE A 89 -5.04 5.29 11.34
C PHE A 89 -5.51 4.25 12.34
N ARG A 90 -4.70 3.94 13.36
CA ARG A 90 -5.03 2.91 14.36
C ARG A 90 -5.96 3.42 15.44
N ALA A 91 -6.05 4.73 15.59
CA ALA A 91 -6.86 5.39 16.60
C ALA A 91 -7.37 6.74 16.09
N ASN A 92 -8.47 7.20 16.67
CA ASN A 92 -9.09 8.48 16.35
C ASN A 92 -9.58 9.18 17.63
N SER A 93 -10.17 10.37 17.51
CA SER A 93 -10.63 11.15 18.67
C SER A 93 -11.67 10.46 19.56
N TRP A 94 -12.33 9.42 19.06
CA TRP A 94 -13.34 8.65 19.80
C TRP A 94 -12.76 7.45 20.56
N GLY A 95 -11.56 6.96 20.20
CA GLY A 95 -10.92 5.87 20.93
C GLY A 95 -9.65 5.29 20.30
N ASP A 96 -8.98 4.40 21.04
CA ASP A 96 -7.71 3.72 20.69
C ASP A 96 -7.93 2.52 19.73
N MET A 97 -8.81 2.70 18.74
CA MET A 97 -9.10 1.71 17.70
C MET A 97 -9.65 2.41 16.46
N PRO A 98 -9.45 1.85 15.25
CA PRO A 98 -10.00 2.43 14.03
C PRO A 98 -11.52 2.30 14.01
N LEU A 99 -12.23 3.10 13.21
CA LEU A 99 -13.68 2.95 13.06
C LEU A 99 -14.02 1.59 12.46
N SER A 100 -13.39 1.26 11.34
CA SER A 100 -13.60 -0.02 10.64
C SER A 100 -12.34 -0.42 9.86
N VAL A 101 -12.30 -1.67 9.39
CA VAL A 101 -11.21 -2.20 8.57
C VAL A 101 -11.77 -2.58 7.20
N PHE A 102 -11.22 -1.95 6.15
CA PHE A 102 -11.49 -2.30 4.76
C PHE A 102 -10.28 -2.98 4.12
N LYS A 103 -10.43 -3.40 2.87
CA LYS A 103 -9.39 -4.04 2.09
C LYS A 103 -8.79 -3.04 1.09
N ASN A 104 -7.47 -2.87 1.10
CA ASN A 104 -6.76 -2.15 0.06
C ASN A 104 -6.67 -2.96 -1.25
N LEU A 105 -6.24 -2.30 -2.32
CA LEU A 105 -6.03 -2.94 -3.64
C LEU A 105 -5.00 -4.08 -3.59
N ASP A 106 -3.95 -3.91 -2.80
CA ASP A 106 -2.91 -4.91 -2.51
C ASP A 106 -3.36 -6.00 -1.52
N HIS A 107 -4.63 -5.98 -1.11
CA HIS A 107 -5.24 -6.87 -0.13
C HIS A 107 -4.78 -6.68 1.32
N SER A 108 -3.99 -5.64 1.63
CA SER A 108 -3.68 -5.25 3.00
C SER A 108 -4.90 -4.64 3.72
N PRO A 109 -4.94 -4.64 5.07
CA PRO A 109 -5.98 -3.97 5.82
C PRO A 109 -5.84 -2.44 5.75
N TYR A 110 -6.95 -1.75 5.50
CA TYR A 110 -7.10 -0.30 5.55
C TYR A 110 -7.91 0.09 6.78
N LEU A 111 -7.25 0.77 7.73
CA LEU A 111 -7.83 1.18 9.01
C LEU A 111 -8.60 2.51 8.83
N PHE A 112 -9.85 2.40 8.40
CA PHE A 112 -10.70 3.53 8.07
C PHE A 112 -11.14 4.31 9.33
N ASN A 113 -11.09 5.64 9.22
CA ASN A 113 -11.56 6.58 10.22
C ASN A 113 -12.17 7.80 9.52
N PHE A 114 -13.16 8.45 10.15
CA PHE A 114 -13.69 9.71 9.67
C PHE A 114 -12.71 10.88 9.84
N HIS A 115 -11.83 10.80 10.84
CA HIS A 115 -10.85 11.81 11.18
C HIS A 115 -9.61 11.70 10.30
N ASN A 116 -9.07 12.84 9.88
CA ASN A 116 -7.92 12.91 8.98
C ASN A 116 -6.55 12.84 9.70
N GLN A 117 -6.53 12.56 11.01
CA GLN A 117 -5.31 12.42 11.79
C GLN A 117 -5.45 11.29 12.81
N GLU A 118 -4.34 10.59 13.05
CA GLU A 118 -4.22 9.61 14.13
C GLU A 118 -4.10 10.30 15.47
N VAL A 119 -4.88 9.84 16.46
CA VAL A 119 -4.88 10.40 17.82
C VAL A 119 -4.27 9.41 18.79
N LYS A 120 -3.33 9.88 19.62
CA LYS A 120 -2.68 9.04 20.63
C LYS A 120 -3.49 9.04 21.92
N HIS A 121 -3.88 7.85 22.39
CA HIS A 121 -4.55 7.66 23.68
C HIS A 121 -3.58 7.21 24.78
N LYS A 122 -2.59 6.37 24.45
CA LYS A 122 -1.62 5.85 25.42
C LYS A 122 -0.70 6.95 25.96
N GLY A 123 -0.71 7.12 27.28
CA GLY A 123 0.10 8.13 27.97
C GLY A 123 -0.46 9.55 27.87
N VAL A 124 -1.72 9.71 27.42
CA VAL A 124 -2.42 10.99 27.34
C VAL A 124 -3.60 10.95 28.30
N LEU A 125 -3.71 11.96 29.17
CA LEU A 125 -4.87 12.09 30.06
C LEU A 125 -6.14 12.30 29.22
N ALA A 126 -7.27 11.75 29.65
CA ALA A 126 -8.51 11.76 28.87
C ALA A 126 -8.94 13.17 28.40
N HIS A 127 -8.70 14.21 29.20
CA HIS A 127 -9.02 15.59 28.86
C HIS A 127 -8.03 16.24 27.85
N ASN A 128 -6.88 15.60 27.62
CA ASN A 128 -5.84 16.06 26.69
C ASN A 128 -5.83 15.28 25.37
N VAL A 129 -6.77 14.34 25.17
CA VAL A 129 -6.91 13.62 23.90
C VAL A 129 -7.35 14.60 22.81
N ALA A 130 -6.61 14.63 21.71
CA ALA A 130 -6.87 15.56 20.61
C ALA A 130 -8.24 15.30 19.97
N ARG A 131 -9.01 16.38 19.77
CA ARG A 131 -10.30 16.38 19.07
C ARG A 131 -10.10 16.88 17.65
N VAL A 132 -9.88 15.93 16.76
CA VAL A 132 -9.77 16.15 15.32
C VAL A 132 -11.19 16.18 14.74
N VAL A 133 -11.40 16.90 13.65
CA VAL A 133 -12.69 16.93 12.95
C VAL A 133 -12.69 15.90 11.82
N GLY A 134 -13.82 15.23 11.60
CA GLY A 134 -14.02 14.29 10.51
C GLY A 134 -15.26 14.65 9.70
N HIS A 135 -15.10 14.80 8.39
CA HIS A 135 -16.21 14.93 7.45
C HIS A 135 -16.10 13.85 6.38
N THR A 136 -17.22 13.24 6.01
CA THR A 136 -17.25 12.16 5.03
C THR A 136 -18.45 12.33 4.11
N MET A 137 -18.19 12.22 2.82
CA MET A 137 -19.20 12.32 1.77
C MET A 137 -19.24 10.99 1.02
N ILE A 138 -20.43 10.40 0.90
CA ILE A 138 -20.66 9.14 0.19
C ILE A 138 -21.55 9.43 -1.01
N ILE A 139 -21.02 9.21 -2.22
CA ILE A 139 -21.72 9.44 -3.49
C ILE A 139 -21.82 8.13 -4.26
N GLY A 140 -22.94 7.91 -4.94
CA GLY A 140 -23.17 6.74 -5.76
C GLY A 140 -24.60 6.71 -6.31
N ALA A 141 -24.82 5.93 -7.36
CA ALA A 141 -26.15 5.74 -7.95
C ALA A 141 -27.12 5.00 -6.99
N THR A 142 -28.41 5.02 -7.29
CA THR A 142 -29.41 4.19 -6.59
C THR A 142 -29.02 2.72 -6.74
N GLY A 143 -29.10 1.95 -5.64
CA GLY A 143 -28.67 0.54 -5.61
C GLY A 143 -27.16 0.32 -5.39
N ALA A 144 -26.32 1.36 -5.40
CA ALA A 144 -24.86 1.23 -5.18
C ALA A 144 -24.44 0.91 -3.72
N GLY A 145 -25.40 0.65 -2.82
CA GLY A 145 -25.11 0.29 -1.43
C GLY A 145 -24.77 1.44 -0.48
N LYS A 146 -25.03 2.70 -0.85
CA LYS A 146 -24.77 3.89 0.02
C LYS A 146 -25.39 3.74 1.42
N THR A 147 -26.67 3.39 1.49
CA THR A 147 -27.41 3.22 2.75
C THR A 147 -26.84 2.08 3.59
N THR A 148 -26.46 0.97 2.96
CA THR A 148 -25.80 -0.16 3.62
C THR A 148 -24.45 0.26 4.19
N LEU A 149 -23.63 0.98 3.41
CA LEU A 149 -22.32 1.45 3.84
C LEU A 149 -22.42 2.41 5.03
N ILE A 150 -23.30 3.42 4.97
CA ILE A 150 -23.45 4.36 6.10
C ILE A 150 -24.01 3.65 7.35
N SER A 151 -24.94 2.70 7.20
CA SER A 151 -25.46 1.91 8.32
C SER A 151 -24.35 1.09 8.98
N TYR A 152 -23.49 0.46 8.18
CA TYR A 152 -22.32 -0.27 8.68
C TYR A 152 -21.33 0.63 9.43
N LEU A 153 -21.06 1.83 8.90
CA LEU A 153 -20.16 2.79 9.55
C LEU A 153 -20.74 3.33 10.85
N MET A 154 -22.04 3.62 10.91
CA MET A 154 -22.73 4.03 12.14
C MET A 154 -22.69 2.92 13.19
N MET A 155 -23.01 1.68 12.82
CA MET A 155 -22.90 0.51 13.70
C MET A 155 -21.47 0.35 14.23
N SER A 156 -20.46 0.55 13.36
CA SER A 156 -19.05 0.45 13.73
C SER A 156 -18.62 1.53 14.73
N ALA A 157 -19.31 2.67 14.78
CA ALA A 157 -19.06 3.73 15.75
C ALA A 157 -19.63 3.40 17.15
N LEU A 158 -20.65 2.55 17.26
CA LEU A 158 -21.27 2.22 18.55
C LEU A 158 -20.37 1.43 19.51
N LYS A 159 -19.21 0.95 19.04
CA LYS A 159 -18.20 0.33 19.92
C LYS A 159 -17.44 1.34 20.80
N TYR A 160 -17.53 2.63 20.51
CA TYR A 160 -16.95 3.68 21.35
C TYR A 160 -17.94 4.04 22.47
N SER A 161 -17.43 4.27 23.68
CA SER A 161 -18.26 4.38 24.90
C SER A 161 -19.14 5.64 24.96
N ASN A 162 -18.79 6.71 24.24
CA ASN A 162 -19.47 8.01 24.31
C ASN A 162 -19.80 8.55 22.91
N ILE A 163 -20.62 7.81 22.15
CA ILE A 163 -21.05 8.21 20.81
C ILE A 163 -22.57 8.35 20.76
N ASP A 164 -23.01 9.55 20.40
CA ASP A 164 -24.38 9.84 20.02
C ASP A 164 -24.48 10.01 18.50
N ILE A 165 -25.45 9.35 17.87
CA ILE A 165 -25.65 9.40 16.42
C ILE A 165 -27.01 10.02 16.13
N LEU A 166 -26.99 11.17 15.46
CA LEU A 166 -28.19 11.75 14.82
C LEU A 166 -28.18 11.37 13.34
N ALA A 167 -29.12 10.53 12.93
CA ALA A 167 -29.29 10.12 11.55
C ALA A 167 -30.57 10.73 10.95
N LEU A 168 -30.41 11.48 9.85
CA LEU A 168 -31.52 12.05 9.09
C LEU A 168 -31.62 11.33 7.76
N ASP A 169 -32.76 10.69 7.52
CA ASP A 169 -33.01 9.94 6.29
C ASP A 169 -34.38 10.31 5.71
N ARG A 170 -34.39 10.63 4.42
CA ARG A 170 -35.59 11.05 3.69
C ARG A 170 -36.44 9.88 3.22
N LEU A 171 -35.84 8.70 2.95
CA LEU A 171 -36.51 7.60 2.25
C LEU A 171 -36.66 6.33 3.11
N ASN A 172 -36.53 6.46 4.44
CA ASN A 172 -36.66 5.35 5.39
C ASN A 172 -35.72 4.15 5.13
N GLY A 173 -34.63 4.34 4.39
CA GLY A 173 -33.59 3.33 4.20
C GLY A 173 -32.83 2.97 5.48
N LEU A 174 -32.85 3.82 6.50
CA LEU A 174 -32.27 3.55 7.83
C LEU A 174 -33.28 2.95 8.81
N TYR A 175 -34.54 2.75 8.43
CA TYR A 175 -35.59 2.26 9.33
C TYR A 175 -35.22 0.94 10.03
N SER A 176 -34.64 0.00 9.29
CA SER A 176 -34.21 -1.29 9.83
C SER A 176 -33.06 -1.20 10.83
N PHE A 177 -32.31 -0.09 10.84
CA PHE A 177 -31.20 0.14 11.79
C PHE A 177 -31.70 0.71 13.12
N THR A 178 -32.87 1.36 13.14
CA THR A 178 -33.41 2.05 14.33
C THR A 178 -34.43 1.24 15.13
N GLN A 179 -34.91 0.11 14.58
CA GLN A 179 -35.83 -0.79 15.27
C GLN A 179 -35.05 -1.96 15.87
N ASN A 180 -35.00 -2.04 17.20
CA ASN A 180 -34.52 -3.22 17.95
C ASN A 180 -35.69 -4.13 18.30
#